data_AF-A0A812P650-F1
#
_entry.id   AF-A0A812P650-F1
#
_cell.length_a   1.000
_cell.length_b   1.000
_cell.length_c   1.000
_cell.angle_alpha   90.00
_cell.angle_beta   90.00
_cell.angle_gamma   90.00
#
_symmetry.space_group_name_H-M   'P 1'
#
loop_
_entity.id
_entity.type
_entity.pdbx_description
1 polymer ?
#
loop_
_entity_poly.entity_id
_entity_poly.type
_entity_poly.pdbx_seq_one_letter_code
_entity_poly.pdbx_strand_id
1 'polypeptide(L)'
;MLQPTPNMTMLSLRNWFQNGRPNGVCPNDSMSFVDVRDCAEQHVKAMEDSAASGRYMSLVPSWHWNDLDHAMHEMYPLMPKSAPCEGTP
;
A
#
# COMPACT_ATOMS: atom_id res chain seq x y z
N MET A 1 6.72 12.31 -6.74
CA MET A 1 6.14 12.74 -8.04
C MET A 1 4.72 12.23 -8.14
N LEU A 2 3.76 13.12 -8.33
CA LEU A 2 2.35 12.78 -8.50
C LEU A 2 2.14 12.23 -9.92
N GLN A 3 2.38 10.94 -10.11
CA GLN A 3 2.22 10.32 -11.43
C GLN A 3 0.73 10.33 -11.80
N PRO A 4 0.32 10.95 -12.93
CA PRO A 4 -1.08 11.05 -13.32
C PRO A 4 -1.69 9.69 -13.70
N THR A 5 -0.83 8.73 -14.00
CA THR A 5 -1.19 7.35 -14.34
C THR A 5 -0.78 6.41 -13.20
N PRO A 6 -1.58 5.39 -12.87
CA PRO A 6 -1.17 4.36 -11.93
C PRO A 6 0.08 3.64 -12.44
N ASN A 7 1.05 3.39 -11.56
CA ASN A 7 2.19 2.55 -11.89
C ASN A 7 1.78 1.06 -11.94
N MET A 8 2.69 0.21 -12.43
CA MET A 8 2.44 -1.22 -12.55
C MET A 8 2.05 -1.87 -11.22
N THR A 9 2.68 -1.49 -10.11
CA THR A 9 2.37 -2.03 -8.77
C THR A 9 0.94 -1.72 -8.35
N MET A 10 0.46 -0.49 -8.56
CA MET A 10 -0.91 -0.12 -8.26
C MET A 10 -1.93 -0.78 -9.20
N LEU A 11 -1.57 -1.03 -10.46
CA LEU A 11 -2.39 -1.82 -11.38
C LEU A 11 -2.52 -3.27 -10.93
N SER A 12 -1.42 -3.90 -10.48
CA SER A 12 -1.44 -5.24 -9.90
C SER A 12 -2.30 -5.32 -8.64
N LEU A 13 -2.17 -4.33 -7.74
CA LEU A 13 -2.99 -4.22 -6.54
C LEU A 13 -4.48 -4.15 -6.87
N ARG A 14 -4.85 -3.28 -7.81
CA ARG A 14 -6.23 -3.16 -8.30
C ARG A 14 -6.74 -4.49 -8.84
N ASN A 15 -5.94 -5.18 -9.65
CA ASN A 15 -6.32 -6.47 -10.20
C ASN A 15 -6.57 -7.51 -9.10
N TRP A 16 -5.75 -7.53 -8.04
CA TRP A 16 -5.97 -8.43 -6.90
C TRP A 16 -7.28 -8.14 -6.17
N PHE A 17 -7.64 -6.88 -5.98
CA PHE A 17 -8.91 -6.53 -5.35
C PHE A 17 -10.13 -6.83 -6.24
N GLN A 18 -9.98 -6.79 -7.57
CA GLN A 18 -11.11 -7.06 -8.47
C GLN A 18 -11.28 -8.55 -8.78
N ASN A 19 -10.18 -9.25 -9.01
CA ASN A 19 -10.17 -10.61 -9.55
C ASN A 19 -9.63 -11.65 -8.56
N GLY A 20 -9.20 -11.22 -7.37
CA GLY A 20 -8.50 -12.06 -6.40
C GLY A 20 -7.02 -12.21 -6.72
N ARG A 21 -6.29 -12.78 -5.77
CA ARG A 21 -4.86 -13.07 -5.95
C ARG A 21 -4.68 -14.34 -6.80
N PRO A 22 -3.64 -14.43 -7.64
CA PRO A 22 -3.41 -15.59 -8.52
C PRO A 22 -3.39 -16.94 -7.79
N ASN A 23 -2.81 -16.97 -6.58
CA ASN A 23 -2.69 -18.20 -5.78
C ASN A 23 -3.81 -18.35 -4.74
N GLY A 24 -4.74 -17.39 -4.65
CA GLY A 24 -5.82 -17.39 -3.66
C GLY A 24 -5.38 -17.21 -2.19
N VAL A 25 -4.09 -16.96 -1.93
CA VAL A 25 -3.52 -16.82 -0.57
C VAL A 25 -2.79 -15.48 -0.45
N CYS A 26 -2.88 -14.84 0.71
CA CYS A 26 -2.05 -13.70 1.08
C CYS A 26 -0.57 -14.09 1.08
N PRO A 27 0.35 -13.28 0.54
CA PRO A 27 1.78 -13.56 0.63
C PRO A 27 2.28 -13.33 2.07
N ASN A 28 3.32 -14.07 2.47
CA ASN A 28 4.08 -13.80 3.69
C ASN A 28 4.99 -12.58 3.49
N ASP A 29 4.38 -11.41 3.45
CA ASP A 29 5.06 -10.14 3.18
C ASP A 29 4.28 -8.99 3.81
N SER A 30 4.87 -7.79 3.79
CA SER A 30 4.22 -6.56 4.25
C SER A 30 4.35 -5.45 3.21
N MET A 31 3.40 -4.52 3.22
CA MET A 31 3.42 -3.34 2.35
C MET A 31 3.00 -2.09 3.12
N SER A 32 3.72 -0.99 2.90
CA SER A 32 3.31 0.34 3.34
C SER A 32 2.57 1.07 2.22
N PHE A 33 1.49 1.76 2.58
CA PHE A 33 0.77 2.66 1.70
C PHE A 33 0.83 4.08 2.27
N VAL A 34 1.24 5.04 1.47
CA VAL A 34 1.18 6.45 1.87
C VAL A 34 0.08 7.13 1.05
N ASP A 35 -0.72 7.96 1.71
CA ASP A 35 -1.66 8.81 0.99
C ASP A 35 -0.88 9.80 0.11
N VAL A 36 -1.36 9.99 -1.11
CA VAL A 36 -0.73 10.88 -2.08
C VAL A 36 -0.65 12.34 -1.58
N ARG A 37 -1.61 12.75 -0.75
CA ARG A 37 -1.66 14.09 -0.14
C ARG A 37 -0.58 14.25 0.91
N ASP A 38 -0.37 13.26 1.76
CA ASP A 38 0.68 13.27 2.78
C ASP A 38 2.06 13.29 2.13
N CYS A 39 2.23 12.52 1.05
CA CYS A 39 3.46 12.54 0.25
C CYS A 39 3.72 13.93 -0.34
N ALA A 40 2.70 14.58 -0.91
CA ALA A 40 2.82 15.93 -1.46
C ALA A 40 3.15 16.97 -0.38
N GLU A 41 2.46 16.92 0.76
CA GLU A 41 2.71 17.81 1.90
C GLU A 41 4.13 17.65 2.44
N GLN A 42 4.63 16.42 2.54
CA GLN A 42 6.00 16.15 2.96
C GLN A 42 7.03 16.77 1.99
N HIS A 43 6.78 16.72 0.68
CA HIS A 43 7.66 17.37 -0.30
C HIS A 43 7.64 18.88 -0.15
N VAL A 44 6.46 19.49 0.06
CA VAL A 44 6.34 20.95 0.27
C VAL A 44 7.12 21.35 1.53
N LYS A 45 6.90 20.67 2.66
CA LYS A 45 7.62 20.94 3.92
C LYS A 45 9.14 20.81 3.77
N ALA A 46 9.62 19.76 3.10
CA ALA A 46 11.04 19.57 2.87
C ALA A 46 11.65 20.61 1.91
N MET A 47 10.85 21.20 1.02
CA MET A 47 11.28 22.26 0.12
C MET A 47 11.33 23.63 0.81
N GLU A 48 10.39 23.90 1.72
CA GLU A 48 10.26 25.18 2.43
C GLU A 48 11.22 25.30 3.63
N ASP A 49 11.58 24.19 4.26
CA ASP A 49 12.50 24.18 5.40
C ASP A 49 13.98 24.25 4.95
N SER A 50 14.63 25.39 5.20
CA SER A 50 16.05 25.61 4.90
C SER A 50 17.01 24.65 5.61
N ALA A 51 16.58 23.98 6.69
CA ALA A 51 17.38 22.98 7.39
C ALA A 51 17.18 21.56 6.83
N ALA A 52 16.18 21.34 5.97
CA ALA A 52 15.91 20.04 5.38
C ALA A 52 17.06 19.60 4.46
N SER A 53 17.52 18.37 4.64
CA SER A 53 18.62 17.80 3.84
C SER A 53 18.59 16.28 3.83
N GLY A 54 19.28 15.68 2.85
CA GLY A 54 19.37 14.23 2.73
C GLY A 54 18.11 13.61 2.12
N ARG A 55 17.71 12.45 2.65
CA ARG A 55 16.59 11.63 2.11
C ARG A 55 15.56 11.41 3.19
N TYR A 56 14.30 11.66 2.85
CA TYR A 56 13.15 11.35 3.70
C TYR A 56 12.38 10.15 3.15
N MET A 57 11.94 9.27 4.04
CA MET A 57 11.01 8.21 3.69
C MET A 57 9.59 8.75 3.79
N SER A 58 8.82 8.57 2.73
CA SER A 58 7.39 8.92 2.68
C SER A 58 6.58 7.64 2.79
N LEU A 59 6.42 7.15 4.02
CA LEU A 59 5.74 5.90 4.30
C LEU A 59 5.07 5.94 5.68
N VAL A 60 4.00 5.17 5.83
CA VAL A 60 3.40 4.80 7.12
C VAL A 60 3.89 3.38 7.50
N PRO A 61 3.69 2.94 8.76
CA PRO A 61 4.05 1.58 9.16
C PRO A 61 3.48 0.53 8.20
N SER A 62 4.30 -0.47 7.85
CA SER A 62 3.90 -1.56 6.96
C SER A 62 2.79 -2.40 7.58
N TRP A 63 1.89 -2.90 6.75
CA TRP A 63 0.86 -3.85 7.16
C TRP A 63 1.17 -5.22 6.55
N HIS A 64 1.01 -6.28 7.33
CA HIS A 64 1.05 -7.63 6.76
C HIS A 64 -0.16 -7.84 5.85
N TRP A 65 -0.02 -8.65 4.80
CA TRP A 65 -1.12 -8.85 3.84
C TRP A 65 -2.37 -9.49 4.45
N ASN A 66 -2.25 -10.27 5.53
CA ASN A 66 -3.41 -10.79 6.27
C ASN A 66 -4.26 -9.65 6.84
N ASP A 67 -3.62 -8.65 7.46
CA ASP A 67 -4.32 -7.52 8.08
C ASP A 67 -4.91 -6.60 7.01
N LEU A 68 -4.17 -6.39 5.91
CA LEU A 68 -4.64 -5.58 4.79
C LEU A 68 -5.84 -6.22 4.08
N ASP A 69 -5.79 -7.52 3.78
CA ASP A 69 -6.91 -8.23 3.13
C ASP A 69 -8.16 -8.20 4.03
N HIS A 70 -7.98 -8.38 5.35
CA HIS A 70 -9.06 -8.27 6.32
C HIS A 70 -9.72 -6.87 6.31
N ALA A 71 -8.93 -5.80 6.49
CA ALA A 71 -9.44 -4.43 6.49
C ALA A 71 -10.11 -4.06 5.16
N MET A 72 -9.54 -4.50 4.04
CA MET A 72 -10.12 -4.27 2.71
C MET A 72 -11.46 -5.00 2.55
N HIS A 73 -11.59 -6.23 3.08
CA HIS A 73 -12.84 -6.97 3.03
C HIS A 73 -13.93 -6.38 3.94
N GLU A 74 -13.56 -5.79 5.09
CA GLU A 74 -14.50 -5.03 5.93
C GLU A 74 -15.09 -3.82 5.18
N MET A 75 -14.25 -3.09 4.44
CA MET A 75 -14.69 -1.95 3.64
C MET A 75 -15.43 -2.37 2.36
N TYR A 76 -15.04 -3.50 1.76
CA TYR A 76 -15.56 -4.00 0.48
C TYR A 76 -15.93 -5.48 0.58
N PRO A 77 -17.11 -5.83 1.15
CA PRO A 77 -17.49 -7.23 1.41
C PRO A 77 -17.64 -8.12 0.17
N LEU A 78 -17.76 -7.51 -1.02
CA LEU A 78 -17.85 -8.23 -2.30
C LEU A 78 -16.48 -8.53 -2.93
N MET A 79 -15.39 -8.03 -2.34
CA MET A 79 -14.03 -8.32 -2.78
C MET A 79 -13.74 -9.84 -2.67
N PRO A 80 -13.10 -10.46 -3.67
CA PRO A 80 -12.67 -11.85 -3.57
C PRO A 80 -11.79 -12.06 -2.34
N LYS A 81 -12.09 -13.08 -1.53
CA LYS A 81 -11.33 -13.40 -0.32
C LYS A 81 -10.01 -14.07 -0.68
N SER A 82 -8.95 -13.69 0.03
CA SER A 82 -7.69 -14.43 0.05
C SER A 82 -7.63 -15.26 1.34
N ALA A 83 -7.16 -16.50 1.26
CA ALA A 83 -6.82 -17.25 2.47
C ALA A 83 -5.62 -16.56 3.15
N PRO A 84 -5.60 -16.46 4.49
CA PRO A 84 -4.46 -15.89 5.20
C PRO A 84 -3.20 -16.74 4.96
N CYS A 85 -2.03 -16.10 4.97
CA CYS A 85 -0.77 -16.83 5.03
C CYS A 85 -0.66 -17.53 6.38
N GLU A 86 -0.45 -18.85 6.37
CA GLU A 86 -0.14 -19.64 7.56
C GLU A 86 1.36 -19.88 7.66
N GLY A 87 1.97 -19.34 8.71
CA GLY A 87 3.42 -19.32 8.93
C GLY A 87 3.86 -17.97 9.50
N THR A 88 4.63 -17.97 10.58
CA THR A 88 5.26 -16.75 11.08
C THR A 88 6.32 -16.26 10.09
N PRO A 89 6.47 -14.93 9.91
CA PRO A 89 7.60 -14.34 9.20
C PRO A 89 8.95 -14.89 9.67
#